data_AF-A0A3B8HF40-F1
#
_entry.id   AF-A0A3B8HF40-F1
#
_cell.length_a   1.000
_cell.length_b   1.000
_cell.length_c   1.000
_cell.angle_alpha   90.00
_cell.angle_beta   90.00
_cell.angle_gamma   90.00
#
_symmetry.space_group_name_H-M   'P 1'
#
loop_
_entity.id
_entity.type
_entity.pdbx_description
1 polymer ?
#
loop_
_entity_poly.entity_id
_entity_poly.type
_entity_poly.pdbx_seq_one_letter_code
_entity_poly.pdbx_strand_id
1 'polypeptide(L)'
;KKILRDALRGIAPSRVLENRRKVGFNAPIYSFLNTADPEVRSYLLDEGPIFDHVKKGEIEKLIGLEFLPNSESKFLFSFLCSKMFLEGAAV
;
A
#
# COMPACT_ATOMS: atom_id res chain seq x y z
N LYS A 1 -12.57 7.21 20.10
CA LYS A 1 -12.88 5.92 20.79
C LYS A 1 -12.54 6.07 22.28
N LYS A 2 -13.54 6.33 23.15
CA LYS A 2 -13.36 6.55 24.61
C LYS A 2 -13.36 5.23 25.39
N ILE A 3 -14.35 4.38 25.12
CA ILE A 3 -14.53 3.06 25.79
C ILE A 3 -13.25 2.21 25.74
N LEU A 4 -12.61 2.11 24.57
CA LEU A 4 -11.37 1.34 24.42
C LEU A 4 -10.19 1.92 25.23
N ARG A 5 -10.13 3.25 25.39
CA ARG A 5 -9.08 3.89 26.19
C ARG A 5 -9.31 3.66 27.68
N ASP A 6 -10.56 3.75 28.12
CA ASP A 6 -10.96 3.50 29.50
C ASP A 6 -10.69 2.03 29.90
N ALA A 7 -10.98 1.07 29.03
CA ALA A 7 -10.74 -0.35 29.27
C ALA A 7 -9.25 -0.72 29.41
N LEU A 8 -8.34 0.09 28.86
CA LEU A 8 -6.90 -0.16 28.88
C LEU A 8 -6.17 0.65 29.97
N ARG A 9 -6.87 1.46 30.77
CA ARG A 9 -6.26 2.21 31.88
C ARG A 9 -5.65 1.24 32.89
N GLY A 10 -4.42 1.52 33.33
CA GLY A 10 -3.66 0.63 34.21
C GLY A 10 -2.95 -0.53 33.51
N ILE A 11 -3.24 -0.77 32.21
CA ILE A 11 -2.56 -1.77 31.39
C ILE A 11 -1.58 -1.09 30.42
N ALA A 12 -2.07 -0.11 29.66
CA ALA A 12 -1.26 0.62 28.69
C ALA A 12 -0.80 1.98 29.24
N PRO A 13 0.38 2.49 28.84
CA PRO A 13 0.87 3.79 29.29
C PRO A 13 -0.09 4.93 28.97
N SER A 14 -0.35 5.80 29.95
CA SER A 14 -1.28 6.94 29.82
C SER A 14 -0.91 7.86 28.65
N ARG A 15 0.39 8.05 28.37
CA ARG A 15 0.89 8.80 27.19
C ARG A 15 0.31 8.29 25.86
N VAL A 16 0.13 6.98 25.73
CA VAL A 16 -0.40 6.35 24.50
C VAL A 16 -1.93 6.45 24.49
N LEU A 17 -2.57 6.15 25.63
CA LEU A 17 -4.03 6.20 25.77
C LEU A 17 -4.59 7.61 25.67
N GLU A 18 -3.86 8.64 26.05
CA GLU A 18 -4.30 10.03 25.97
C GLU A 18 -3.84 10.72 24.68
N ASN A 19 -3.05 10.04 23.84
CA ASN A 19 -2.67 10.58 22.54
C ASN A 19 -3.91 10.62 21.62
N ARG A 20 -4.39 11.84 21.35
CA ARG A 20 -5.54 12.10 20.47
C ARG A 20 -5.17 12.03 18.99
N ARG A 21 -3.88 12.19 18.65
CA ARG A 21 -3.40 12.10 17.28
C ARG A 21 -3.40 10.62 16.87
N LYS A 22 -4.23 10.29 15.89
CA LYS A 22 -4.16 8.98 15.22
C LYS A 22 -2.95 9.00 14.30
N VAL A 23 -1.85 8.45 14.77
CA VAL A 23 -0.71 8.14 13.91
C VAL A 23 -0.92 6.72 13.40
N GLY A 24 -1.33 6.60 12.14
CA GLY A 24 -1.32 5.32 11.45
C GLY A 24 0.07 5.03 10.91
N PHE A 25 0.30 3.81 10.46
CA PHE A 25 1.39 3.49 9.55
C PHE A 25 0.99 4.02 8.15
N ASN A 26 1.02 5.35 7.96
CA ASN A 26 0.83 5.95 6.63
C ASN A 26 2.21 6.32 6.11
N ALA A 27 2.80 5.41 5.36
CA ALA A 27 4.05 5.66 4.65
C ALA A 27 3.75 5.90 3.17
N PRO A 28 4.46 6.82 2.50
CA PRO A 28 4.43 6.90 1.05
C PRO A 28 4.80 5.56 0.43
N ILE A 29 4.07 5.12 -0.60
CA ILE A 29 4.28 3.81 -1.23
C ILE A 29 5.73 3.63 -1.72
N TYR A 30 6.35 4.70 -2.23
CA TYR A 30 7.74 4.67 -2.69
C TYR A 30 8.78 4.49 -1.58
N SER A 31 8.40 4.60 -0.30
CA SER A 31 9.29 4.24 0.80
C SER A 31 9.57 2.73 0.87
N PHE A 32 8.70 1.92 0.25
CA PHE A 32 8.77 0.46 0.25
C PHE A 32 8.76 -0.14 -1.17
N LEU A 33 8.33 0.61 -2.17
CA LEU A 33 8.26 0.17 -3.57
C LEU A 33 9.12 1.10 -4.44
N ASN A 34 10.36 0.69 -4.71
CA ASN A 34 11.26 1.44 -5.57
C ASN A 34 10.95 1.16 -7.05
N THR A 35 10.13 1.97 -7.70
CA THR A 35 9.76 1.79 -9.12
C THR A 35 10.88 2.16 -10.11
N ALA A 36 11.98 2.77 -9.62
CA ALA A 36 13.18 3.01 -10.41
C ALA A 36 14.11 1.80 -10.47
N ASP A 37 13.92 0.81 -9.60
CA ASP A 37 14.64 -0.47 -9.68
C ASP A 37 14.12 -1.28 -10.89
N PRO A 38 14.99 -1.66 -11.84
CA PRO A 38 14.60 -2.44 -13.01
C PRO A 38 13.92 -3.77 -12.66
N GLU A 39 14.32 -4.44 -11.57
CA GLU A 39 13.72 -5.73 -11.18
C GLU A 39 12.29 -5.53 -10.66
N VAL A 40 12.08 -4.51 -9.82
CA VAL A 40 10.75 -4.14 -9.33
C VAL A 40 9.86 -3.73 -10.48
N ARG A 41 10.37 -2.91 -11.40
CA ARG A 41 9.62 -2.42 -12.56
C ARG A 41 9.30 -3.56 -13.53
N SER A 42 10.24 -4.47 -13.74
CA SER A 42 10.02 -5.69 -14.53
C SER A 42 8.91 -6.53 -13.90
N TYR A 43 8.97 -6.79 -12.59
CA TYR A 43 7.93 -7.55 -11.90
C TYR A 43 6.55 -6.89 -12.07
N LEU A 44 6.42 -5.60 -11.79
CA LEU A 44 5.14 -4.87 -11.87
C LEU A 44 4.52 -4.89 -13.28
N LEU A 45 5.35 -4.92 -14.32
CA LEU A 45 4.93 -4.95 -15.71
C LEU A 45 4.99 -6.35 -16.33
N ASP A 46 5.39 -7.38 -15.59
CA ASP A 46 5.42 -8.74 -16.11
C ASP A 46 4.01 -9.26 -16.38
N GLU A 47 3.86 -10.03 -17.45
CA GLU A 47 2.58 -10.57 -17.88
C GLU A 47 1.88 -11.34 -16.75
N GLY A 48 0.55 -11.34 -16.75
CA GLY A 48 -0.20 -12.03 -15.71
C GLY A 48 -1.70 -11.72 -15.73
N PRO A 49 -2.49 -12.49 -14.97
CA PRO A 49 -3.96 -12.42 -14.97
C PRO A 49 -4.50 -11.05 -14.52
N ILE A 50 -3.69 -10.26 -13.80
CA ILE A 50 -4.10 -8.91 -13.40
C ILE A 50 -4.40 -8.00 -14.62
N PHE A 51 -3.73 -8.23 -15.75
CA PHE A 51 -3.89 -7.41 -16.95
C PHE A 51 -5.17 -7.72 -17.75
N ASP A 52 -5.94 -8.74 -17.37
CA ASP A 52 -7.33 -8.92 -17.83
C ASP A 52 -8.28 -7.88 -17.21
N HIS A 53 -7.87 -7.25 -16.10
CA HIS A 53 -8.68 -6.31 -15.33
C HIS A 53 -8.18 -4.87 -15.40
N VAL A 54 -6.90 -4.65 -15.65
CA VAL A 54 -6.29 -3.32 -15.71
C VAL A 54 -5.44 -3.13 -16.96
N LYS A 55 -5.36 -1.88 -17.45
CA LYS A 55 -4.56 -1.54 -18.63
C LYS A 55 -3.08 -1.43 -18.27
N LYS A 56 -2.24 -2.34 -18.76
CA LYS A 56 -0.78 -2.35 -18.55
C LYS A 56 -0.12 -1.01 -18.83
N GLY A 57 -0.46 -0.35 -19.95
CA GLY A 57 0.09 0.96 -20.30
C GLY A 57 -0.27 2.08 -19.32
N GLU A 58 -1.40 2.00 -18.62
CA GLU A 58 -1.76 2.98 -17.59
C GLU A 58 -0.99 2.72 -16.28
N ILE A 59 -0.72 1.46 -15.96
CA ILE A 59 0.17 1.09 -14.84
C ILE A 59 1.58 1.59 -15.10
N GLU A 60 2.10 1.41 -16.32
CA GLU A 60 3.43 1.89 -16.69
C GLU A 60 3.58 3.41 -16.52
N LYS A 61 2.58 4.18 -16.95
CA LYS A 61 2.54 5.64 -16.73
C LYS A 61 2.50 5.96 -15.25
N LEU A 62 1.65 5.27 -14.48
CA LEU A 62 1.46 5.51 -13.04
C LEU A 62 2.76 5.32 -12.25
N ILE A 63 3.48 4.22 -12.49
CA ILE A 63 4.73 3.92 -11.77
C ILE A 63 5.92 4.79 -12.23
N GLY A 64 5.78 5.50 -13.34
CA GLY A 64 6.73 6.48 -13.85
C GLY A 64 6.56 7.89 -13.28
N LEU A 65 5.52 8.13 -12.47
CA LEU A 65 5.32 9.43 -11.82
C LEU A 65 6.27 9.60 -10.64
N GLU A 66 7.01 10.71 -10.62
CA GLU A 66 7.88 11.07 -9.48
C GLU A 66 7.08 11.25 -8.18
N PHE A 67 5.86 11.74 -8.29
CA PHE A 67 4.93 11.92 -7.17
C PHE A 67 3.58 11.27 -7.47
N LEU A 68 3.09 10.46 -6.51
CA LEU A 68 1.75 9.90 -6.54
C LEU A 68 0.86 10.60 -5.52
N PRO A 69 -0.29 11.17 -5.93
CA PRO A 69 -1.29 11.59 -4.98
C PRO A 69 -1.84 10.37 -4.19
N ASN A 70 -2.53 10.65 -3.08
CA ASN A 70 -2.90 9.62 -2.11
C ASN A 70 -3.84 8.54 -2.67
N SER A 71 -4.76 8.92 -3.56
CA SER A 71 -5.67 7.98 -4.24
C SER A 71 -4.90 7.00 -5.12
N GLU A 72 -3.94 7.51 -5.88
CA GLU A 72 -3.10 6.80 -6.83
C GLU A 72 -2.10 5.90 -6.10
N SER A 73 -1.53 6.38 -4.98
CA SER A 73 -0.70 5.56 -4.10
C SER A 73 -1.47 4.36 -3.55
N LYS A 74 -2.72 4.57 -3.12
CA LYS A 74 -3.59 3.48 -2.66
C LYS A 74 -3.97 2.53 -3.79
N PHE A 75 -4.22 3.07 -4.98
CA PHE A 75 -4.51 2.25 -6.15
C PHE A 75 -3.31 1.37 -6.52
N LEU A 76 -2.09 1.93 -6.58
CA LEU A 76 -0.87 1.16 -6.87
C LEU A 76 -0.62 0.08 -5.81
N PHE A 77 -0.88 0.37 -4.54
CA PHE A 77 -0.84 -0.63 -3.48
C PHE A 77 -1.84 -1.77 -3.71
N SER A 78 -3.10 -1.44 -4.03
CA SER A 78 -4.14 -2.43 -4.34
C SER A 78 -3.79 -3.25 -5.59
N PHE A 79 -3.24 -2.62 -6.63
CA PHE A 79 -2.74 -3.31 -7.82
C PHE A 79 -1.68 -4.34 -7.46
N LEU A 80 -0.63 -3.95 -6.72
CA LEU A 80 0.44 -4.86 -6.30
C LEU A 80 -0.10 -6.05 -5.51
N CYS A 81 -0.95 -5.78 -4.50
CA CYS A 81 -1.56 -6.84 -3.70
C CYS A 81 -2.40 -7.79 -4.55
N SER A 82 -3.16 -7.25 -5.51
CA SER A 82 -4.04 -8.05 -6.38
C SER A 82 -3.23 -8.89 -7.36
N LYS A 83 -2.15 -8.35 -7.93
CA LYS A 83 -1.23 -9.09 -8.80
C LYS A 83 -0.62 -10.28 -8.05
N MET A 84 -0.02 -10.03 -6.88
CA MET A 84 0.56 -11.08 -6.04
C MET A 84 -0.49 -12.14 -5.65
N PHE A 85 -1.71 -11.73 -5.33
CA PHE A 85 -2.80 -12.64 -4.99
C PHE A 85 -3.21 -13.52 -6.17
N LEU A 86 -3.42 -12.93 -7.35
CA LEU A 86 -3.84 -13.68 -8.54
C LEU A 86 -2.74 -14.63 -9.05
N GLU A 87 -1.47 -14.22 -8.95
CA GLU A 87 -0.33 -15.08 -9.26
C GLU A 87 -0.21 -16.24 -8.27
N GLY A 88 -0.36 -15.99 -6.97
CA GLY A 88 -0.32 -17.03 -5.95
C GLY A 88 -1.51 -17.99 -5.98
N ALA A 89 -2.67 -17.53 -6.44
CA ALA A 89 -3.87 -18.36 -6.62
C ALA A 89 -3.86 -19.18 -7.92
N ALA A 90 -2.97 -18.85 -8.87
CA ALA A 90 -2.79 -19.58 -10.12
C ALA A 90 -1.79 -20.75 -10.02
N VAL A 91 -1.24 -21.00 -8.82
CA VAL A 91 -0.38 -22.14 -8.45
C VAL A 91 -1.23 -23.26 -7.86
#